data_AF-A0A9K3NGB8-F1
#
_entry.id   AF-A0A9K3NGB8-F1
#
_cell.length_a   1.000
_cell.length_b   1.000
_cell.length_c   1.000
_cell.angle_alpha   90.00
_cell.angle_beta   90.00
_cell.angle_gamma   90.00
#
_symmetry.space_group_name_H-M   'P 1'
#
loop_
_entity.id
_entity.type
_entity.pdbx_description
1 polymer ?
#
loop_
_entity_poly.entity_id
_entity_poly.type
_entity_poly.pdbx_seq_one_letter_code
_entity_poly.pdbx_strand_id
1 'polypeptide(L)'
;MRGRGVVLMANSILNASELDAAVAALIDASRAVGHRGGYLECAQHVEEAFGQEFDVSHCSVTDQADAALARAERVYDHLSLHVMDLVAEALKHDDWCYRVKTILDLPQTVELSDEEEETAGGDGDGNGEGEGGGDE
;
A
#
# COMPACT_ATOMS: atom_id res chain seq x y z
N MET A 1 1.29 -32.40 2.28
CA MET A 1 0.97 -30.99 2.64
C MET A 1 1.56 -30.51 3.98
N ARG A 2 2.32 -31.31 4.75
CA ARG A 2 2.73 -30.99 6.15
C ARG A 2 3.82 -29.90 6.32
N GLY A 3 3.89 -28.91 5.44
CA GLY A 3 4.77 -27.75 5.63
C GLY A 3 4.51 -26.61 4.65
N ARG A 4 4.42 -26.92 3.35
CA ARG A 4 4.22 -25.90 2.30
C ARG A 4 2.78 -25.40 2.15
N GLY A 5 1.77 -26.20 2.52
CA GLY A 5 0.36 -25.82 2.28
C GLY A 5 -0.08 -24.59 3.07
N VAL A 6 0.38 -24.44 4.31
CA VAL A 6 0.10 -23.26 5.14
C VAL A 6 0.76 -22.00 4.57
N VAL A 7 1.99 -22.13 4.08
CA VAL A 7 2.74 -21.02 3.46
C VAL A 7 2.05 -20.55 2.19
N LEU A 8 1.63 -21.48 1.32
CA LEU A 8 0.92 -21.13 0.09
C LEU A 8 -0.41 -20.45 0.41
N MET A 9 -1.17 -20.96 1.38
CA MET A 9 -2.41 -20.33 1.82
C MET A 9 -2.20 -18.91 2.35
N ALA A 10 -1.21 -18.73 3.23
CA ALA A 10 -0.87 -17.42 3.77
C ALA A 10 -0.46 -16.46 2.65
N ASN A 11 0.35 -16.91 1.70
CA ASN A 11 0.74 -16.09 0.55
C ASN A 11 -0.46 -15.71 -0.32
N SER A 12 -1.39 -16.63 -0.60
CA SER A 12 -2.58 -16.30 -1.40
C SER A 12 -3.50 -15.29 -0.68
N ILE A 13 -3.58 -15.35 0.65
CA ILE A 13 -4.32 -14.36 1.46
C ILE A 13 -3.60 -13.00 1.45
N LEU A 14 -2.30 -12.98 1.71
CA LEU A 14 -1.52 -11.75 1.81
C LEU A 14 -1.37 -11.02 0.48
N ASN A 15 -1.46 -11.75 -0.65
CA ASN A 15 -1.43 -11.17 -2.00
C ASN A 15 -2.83 -11.00 -2.61
N ALA A 16 -3.91 -11.18 -1.84
CA ALA A 16 -5.26 -10.94 -2.33
C ALA A 16 -5.45 -9.44 -2.60
N SER A 17 -5.89 -9.07 -3.81
CA SER A 17 -6.07 -7.66 -4.18
C SER A 17 -7.19 -6.98 -3.39
N GLU A 18 -8.15 -7.76 -2.90
CA GLU A 18 -9.21 -7.28 -2.01
C GLU A 18 -8.64 -6.83 -0.65
N LEU A 19 -7.64 -7.55 -0.14
CA LEU A 19 -6.93 -7.18 1.09
C LEU A 19 -6.08 -5.93 0.88
N ASP A 20 -5.31 -5.89 -0.22
CA ASP A 20 -4.51 -4.72 -0.58
C ASP A 20 -5.36 -3.45 -0.68
N ALA A 21 -6.47 -3.51 -1.42
CA ALA A 21 -7.38 -2.39 -1.58
C ALA A 21 -8.01 -1.94 -0.24
N ALA A 22 -8.43 -2.88 0.62
CA ALA A 22 -9.00 -2.57 1.92
C ALA A 22 -7.98 -1.91 2.86
N VAL A 23 -6.74 -2.41 2.88
CA VAL A 23 -5.65 -1.86 3.68
C VAL A 23 -5.26 -0.47 3.17
N ALA A 24 -5.14 -0.28 1.85
CA ALA A 24 -4.85 1.02 1.26
C ALA A 24 -5.91 2.06 1.65
N ALA A 25 -7.20 1.72 1.56
CA ALA A 25 -8.29 2.59 1.96
C ALA A 25 -8.23 2.94 3.47
N LEU A 26 -7.86 1.98 4.32
CA LEU A 26 -7.70 2.20 5.76
C LEU A 26 -6.53 3.14 6.06
N ILE A 27 -5.40 2.99 5.39
CA ILE A 27 -4.23 3.86 5.52
C ILE A 27 -4.60 5.29 5.13
N ASP A 28 -5.23 5.47 3.98
CA ASP A 28 -5.62 6.78 3.47
C ASP A 28 -6.61 7.48 4.40
N ALA A 29 -7.64 6.75 4.88
CA ALA A 29 -8.61 7.30 5.82
C ALA A 29 -7.99 7.64 7.17
N SER A 30 -7.11 6.77 7.69
CA SER A 30 -6.39 7.01 8.95
C SER A 30 -5.49 8.23 8.86
N ARG A 31 -4.79 8.39 7.74
CA ARG A 31 -3.96 9.57 7.45
C ARG A 31 -4.81 10.83 7.41
N ALA A 32 -5.97 10.80 6.77
CA ALA A 32 -6.87 11.96 6.71
C ALA A 32 -7.37 12.38 8.11
N VAL A 33 -7.72 11.43 8.97
CA VAL A 33 -8.09 11.70 10.38
C VAL A 33 -6.90 12.25 11.16
N GLY A 34 -5.70 11.69 11.00
CA GLY A 34 -4.49 12.19 11.64
C GLY A 34 -4.16 13.63 11.24
N HIS A 35 -4.25 13.95 9.95
CA HIS A 35 -4.10 15.32 9.46
C HIS A 35 -5.16 16.24 10.08
N ARG A 36 -6.42 15.81 10.16
CA ARG A 36 -7.48 16.58 10.83
C ARG A 36 -7.16 16.89 12.28
N GLY A 37 -6.80 15.88 13.05
CA GLY A 37 -6.45 16.03 14.45
C GLY A 37 -5.31 17.03 14.65
N GLY A 38 -4.24 16.91 13.87
CA GLY A 38 -3.10 17.83 13.95
C GLY A 38 -3.46 19.28 13.59
N TYR A 39 -4.29 19.49 12.56
CA TYR A 39 -4.76 20.83 12.21
C TYR A 39 -5.61 21.46 13.32
N LEU A 40 -6.54 20.71 13.91
CA LEU A 40 -7.38 21.19 15.00
C LEU A 40 -6.54 21.53 16.25
N GLU A 41 -5.54 20.71 16.56
CA GLU A 41 -4.59 20.98 17.65
C GLU A 41 -3.81 22.28 17.40
N CYS A 42 -3.34 22.51 16.18
CA CYS A 42 -2.65 23.74 15.81
C CYS A 42 -3.57 24.97 15.90
N ALA A 43 -4.81 24.86 15.40
CA ALA A 43 -5.80 25.93 15.50
C ALA A 43 -6.06 26.28 16.97
N GLN A 44 -6.27 25.27 17.82
CA GLN A 44 -6.46 25.47 19.26
C GLN A 44 -5.30 26.24 19.91
N HIS A 45 -4.05 25.87 19.63
CA HIS A 45 -2.89 26.59 20.19
C HIS A 45 -2.85 28.06 19.77
N VAL A 46 -3.22 28.38 18.53
CA VAL A 46 -3.29 29.76 18.03
C VAL A 46 -4.42 30.51 18.73
N GLU A 47 -5.60 29.90 18.87
CA GLU A 47 -6.73 30.50 19.58
C GLU A 47 -6.39 30.84 21.02
N GLU A 48 -5.73 29.93 21.73
CA GLU A 48 -5.29 30.13 23.12
C GLU A 48 -4.24 31.24 23.24
N ALA A 49 -3.30 31.33 22.28
CA ALA A 49 -2.25 32.34 22.30
C ALA A 49 -2.77 33.76 22.00
N PHE A 50 -3.74 33.90 21.09
CA PHE A 50 -4.23 35.20 20.63
C PHE A 50 -5.59 35.60 21.24
N GLY A 51 -6.28 34.69 21.92
CA GLY A 51 -7.60 34.95 22.52
C GLY A 51 -8.70 35.19 21.48
N GLN A 52 -8.53 34.70 20.25
CA GLN A 52 -9.44 34.87 19.13
C GLN A 52 -9.63 33.53 18.42
N GLU A 53 -10.87 33.23 18.03
CA GLU A 53 -11.21 32.04 17.24
C GLU A 53 -10.47 32.02 15.89
N PHE A 54 -9.93 30.86 15.54
CA PHE A 54 -9.17 30.65 14.33
C PHE A 54 -10.11 30.17 13.22
N ASP A 55 -10.08 30.84 12.07
CA ASP A 55 -10.94 30.50 10.95
C ASP A 55 -10.50 29.19 10.29
N VAL A 56 -11.23 28.11 10.59
CA VAL A 56 -11.04 26.78 10.00
C VAL A 56 -11.83 26.57 8.71
N SER A 57 -12.59 27.56 8.23
CA SER A 57 -13.44 27.41 7.04
C SER A 57 -12.65 27.14 5.74
N HIS A 58 -11.39 27.56 5.70
CA HIS A 58 -10.45 27.31 4.61
C HIS A 58 -9.56 26.09 4.84
N CYS A 59 -9.81 25.31 5.90
CA CYS A 59 -9.07 24.09 6.14
C CYS A 59 -9.44 23.06 5.06
N SER A 60 -8.44 22.49 4.39
CA SER A 60 -8.62 21.40 3.42
C SER A 60 -9.09 20.10 4.07
N VAL A 61 -9.22 20.10 5.39
CA VAL A 61 -9.61 18.97 6.21
C VAL A 61 -11.13 18.94 6.34
N THR A 62 -11.72 17.83 5.91
CA THR A 62 -13.17 17.63 5.99
C THR A 62 -13.58 16.96 7.31
N ASP A 63 -14.76 17.31 7.82
CA ASP A 63 -15.40 16.57 8.93
C ASP A 63 -15.86 15.15 8.54
N GLN A 64 -15.73 14.80 7.27
CA GLN A 64 -16.07 13.46 6.77
C GLN A 64 -14.96 12.45 7.01
N ALA A 65 -13.76 12.87 7.45
CA ALA A 65 -12.62 11.98 7.67
C ALA A 65 -12.94 10.85 8.67
N ASP A 66 -13.57 11.18 9.80
CA ASP A 66 -13.95 10.20 10.82
C ASP A 66 -15.00 9.20 10.29
N ALA A 67 -15.98 9.71 9.53
CA ALA A 67 -16.97 8.86 8.89
C ALA A 67 -16.38 7.98 7.78
N ALA A 68 -15.35 8.45 7.08
CA ALA A 68 -14.62 7.69 6.07
C ALA A 68 -13.78 6.59 6.71
N LEU A 69 -13.09 6.87 7.81
CA LEU A 69 -12.35 5.88 8.58
C LEU A 69 -13.28 4.78 9.09
N ALA A 70 -14.41 5.14 9.73
CA ALA A 70 -15.41 4.17 10.19
C ALA A 70 -16.05 3.34 9.06
N ARG A 71 -16.04 3.83 7.81
CA ARG A 71 -16.43 3.02 6.65
C ARG A 71 -15.32 2.07 6.24
N ALA A 72 -14.07 2.53 6.18
CA ALA A 72 -12.92 1.71 5.82
C ALA A 72 -12.70 0.58 6.84
N GLU A 73 -12.79 0.86 8.13
CA GLU A 73 -12.73 -0.14 9.21
C GLU A 73 -13.81 -1.21 9.03
N ARG A 74 -15.07 -0.81 8.80
CA ARG A 74 -16.15 -1.77 8.57
C ARG A 74 -15.91 -2.65 7.34
N VAL A 75 -15.37 -2.09 6.26
CA VAL A 75 -15.01 -2.87 5.06
C VAL A 75 -13.91 -3.88 5.38
N TYR A 76 -12.86 -3.46 6.10
CA TYR A 76 -11.76 -4.33 6.50
C TYR A 76 -12.23 -5.46 7.44
N ASP A 77 -13.02 -5.13 8.47
CA ASP A 77 -13.51 -6.10 9.47
C ASP A 77 -14.44 -7.16 8.87
N HIS A 78 -15.13 -6.84 7.78
CA HIS A 78 -16.06 -7.73 7.08
C HIS A 78 -15.52 -8.18 5.72
N LEU A 79 -14.21 -8.09 5.52
CA LEU A 79 -13.57 -8.42 4.25
C LEU A 79 -13.74 -9.92 3.95
N SER A 80 -14.36 -10.22 2.80
CA SER A 80 -14.38 -11.57 2.24
C SER A 80 -13.31 -11.68 1.18
N LEU A 81 -12.40 -12.64 1.33
CA LEU A 81 -11.34 -12.91 0.37
C LEU A 81 -11.80 -14.00 -0.58
N HIS A 82 -11.77 -13.75 -1.89
CA HIS A 82 -12.24 -14.73 -2.87
C HIS A 82 -11.51 -16.09 -2.76
N VAL A 83 -10.22 -16.07 -2.41
CA VAL A 83 -9.44 -17.29 -2.18
C VAL A 83 -10.03 -18.17 -1.06
N MET A 84 -10.61 -17.58 -0.02
CA MET A 84 -11.25 -18.33 1.07
C MET A 84 -12.52 -19.02 0.59
N ASP A 85 -13.32 -18.34 -0.24
CA ASP A 85 -14.52 -18.91 -0.84
C ASP A 85 -14.19 -20.08 -1.77
N LEU A 86 -13.16 -19.91 -2.61
CA LEU A 86 -12.68 -20.98 -3.51
C LEU A 86 -12.19 -22.21 -2.74
N VAL A 87 -11.45 -21.99 -1.65
CA VAL A 87 -10.97 -23.08 -0.79
C VAL A 87 -12.14 -23.76 -0.08
N ALA A 88 -13.07 -22.99 0.49
CA ALA A 88 -14.25 -23.53 1.16
C ALA A 88 -15.12 -24.37 0.22
N GLU A 89 -15.28 -23.94 -1.04
CA GLU A 89 -15.97 -24.70 -2.06
C GLU A 89 -15.19 -25.97 -2.43
N ALA A 90 -13.87 -25.87 -2.60
CA ALA A 90 -13.02 -27.02 -2.91
C ALA A 90 -13.08 -28.15 -1.87
N LEU A 91 -13.25 -27.80 -0.60
CA LEU A 91 -13.37 -28.77 0.49
C LEU A 91 -14.67 -29.58 0.46
N LYS A 92 -15.67 -29.19 -0.34
CA LYS A 92 -16.94 -29.94 -0.50
C LYS A 92 -16.86 -31.11 -1.47
N HIS A 93 -15.76 -31.24 -2.22
CA HIS A 93 -15.59 -32.26 -3.25
C HIS A 93 -14.69 -33.42 -2.80
N ASP A 94 -14.90 -34.62 -3.35
CA ASP A 94 -14.10 -35.81 -3.02
C ASP A 94 -12.61 -35.66 -3.40
N ASP A 95 -12.32 -34.88 -4.44
CA ASP A 95 -10.98 -34.55 -4.94
C ASP A 95 -10.41 -33.24 -4.36
N TRP A 96 -10.90 -32.80 -3.19
CA TRP A 96 -10.51 -31.53 -2.54
C TRP A 96 -9.00 -31.30 -2.50
N CYS A 97 -8.20 -32.36 -2.27
CA CYS A 97 -6.75 -32.29 -2.20
C CYS A 97 -6.11 -31.79 -3.50
N TYR A 98 -6.69 -32.15 -4.65
CA TYR A 98 -6.24 -31.70 -5.96
C TYR A 98 -6.69 -30.25 -6.20
N ARG A 99 -7.97 -29.96 -5.96
CA ARG A 99 -8.56 -28.62 -6.18
C ARG A 99 -7.89 -27.54 -5.34
N VAL A 100 -7.64 -27.79 -4.04
CA VAL A 100 -6.94 -26.84 -3.16
C VAL A 100 -5.52 -26.59 -3.64
N LYS A 101 -4.80 -27.60 -4.12
CA LYS A 101 -3.46 -27.39 -4.71
C LYS A 101 -3.56 -26.50 -5.95
N THR A 102 -4.50 -26.75 -6.85
CA THR A 102 -4.68 -25.92 -8.05
C THR A 102 -4.99 -24.45 -7.71
N ILE A 103 -5.79 -24.20 -6.67
CA ILE A 103 -6.09 -22.85 -6.20
C ILE A 103 -4.83 -22.15 -5.65
N LEU A 104 -4.01 -22.89 -4.90
CA LEU A 104 -2.84 -22.36 -4.19
C LEU A 104 -1.55 -22.34 -5.02
N ASP A 105 -1.44 -23.19 -6.04
CA ASP A 105 -0.31 -23.29 -6.98
C ASP A 105 -0.47 -22.32 -8.16
N LEU A 106 -1.39 -21.34 -8.09
CA LEU A 106 -1.44 -20.25 -9.08
C LEU A 106 -0.06 -19.58 -9.14
N PRO A 107 0.55 -19.46 -10.32
CA PRO A 107 1.98 -19.23 -10.44
C PRO A 107 2.40 -17.93 -9.74
N GLN A 108 3.51 -18.01 -9.01
CA GLN A 108 4.23 -16.83 -8.54
C GLN A 108 4.43 -15.90 -9.73
N THR A 109 4.08 -14.62 -9.53
CA THR A 109 4.42 -13.53 -10.43
C THR A 109 5.89 -13.65 -10.82
N VAL A 110 6.12 -13.77 -12.12
CA VAL A 110 7.36 -13.50 -12.87
C VAL A 110 8.58 -13.31 -11.97
N GLU A 111 9.48 -14.30 -11.94
CA GLU A 111 10.88 -14.06 -11.59
C GLU A 111 11.38 -12.97 -12.56
N LEU A 112 11.42 -11.73 -12.10
CA LEU A 112 12.21 -10.71 -12.76
C LEU A 112 13.65 -11.21 -12.60
N SER A 113 14.23 -11.73 -13.68
CA SER A 113 15.65 -12.05 -13.69
C SER A 113 16.42 -10.81 -13.25
N ASP A 114 16.98 -10.85 -12.04
CA ASP A 114 18.05 -9.95 -11.62
C ASP A 114 19.27 -10.29 -12.49
N GLU A 115 19.33 -9.69 -13.68
CA GLU A 115 20.58 -9.57 -14.43
C GLU A 115 21.32 -8.31 -13.92
N GLU A 116 21.84 -8.39 -12.69
CA GLU A 116 22.99 -7.57 -12.28
C GLU A 116 24.20 -8.49 -12.06
N GLU A 117 25.15 -8.45 -12.99
CA GLU A 117 26.60 -8.51 -12.71
C GLU A 117 27.30 -7.66 -13.79
N GLU A 118 27.79 -6.46 -13.47
CA GLU A 118 29.08 -6.15 -12.81
C GLU A 118 30.25 -5.95 -13.80
N THR A 119 30.55 -4.66 -13.99
CA THR A 119 31.89 -4.02 -14.09
C THR A 119 33.05 -4.72 -14.83
N ALA A 120 33.58 -4.06 -15.89
CA ALA A 120 34.95 -3.49 -15.92
C ALA A 120 35.53 -3.29 -17.35
N GLY A 121 35.97 -2.06 -17.64
CA GLY A 121 37.22 -1.78 -18.37
C GLY A 121 37.13 -1.38 -19.86
N GLY A 122 37.60 -0.17 -20.19
CA GLY A 122 38.05 0.15 -21.54
C GLY A 122 38.01 1.64 -21.89
N ASP A 123 39.17 2.27 -21.88
CA ASP A 123 39.44 3.69 -22.10
C ASP A 123 38.89 4.28 -23.41
N GLY A 124 38.44 5.54 -23.34
CA GLY A 124 37.96 6.32 -24.48
C GLY A 124 38.14 7.82 -24.24
N ASP A 125 39.41 8.22 -24.19
CA ASP A 125 39.91 9.59 -24.19
C ASP A 125 39.24 10.45 -25.29
N GLY A 126 38.78 11.64 -24.93
CA GLY A 126 37.91 12.47 -25.76
C GLY A 126 37.96 13.94 -25.35
N ASN A 127 39.15 14.50 -25.50
CA ASN A 127 39.57 15.89 -25.33
C ASN A 127 38.54 16.98 -25.72
N GLY A 128 38.41 18.02 -24.88
CA GLY A 128 37.57 19.19 -25.11
C GLY A 128 37.96 20.35 -24.19
N GLU A 129 39.19 20.83 -24.33
CA GLU A 129 39.76 22.01 -23.66
C GLU A 129 39.01 23.33 -24.00
N GLY A 130 38.78 24.16 -22.97
CA GLY A 130 38.97 25.63 -22.90
C GLY A 130 38.26 26.56 -23.90
N GLU A 131 37.90 27.82 -23.63
CA GLU A 131 38.17 28.81 -22.57
C GLU A 131 36.98 29.80 -22.54
N GLY A 132 36.73 30.60 -21.50
CA GLY A 132 37.36 31.92 -21.33
C GLY A 132 36.52 33.04 -21.95
N GLY A 133 36.06 34.01 -21.15
CA GLY A 133 35.03 35.01 -21.51
C GLY A 133 35.44 36.20 -22.38
N GLY A 134 34.48 37.11 -22.61
CA GLY A 134 34.66 38.42 -23.24
C GLY A 134 33.33 39.19 -23.39
N ASP A 135 33.36 40.47 -23.01
CA ASP A 135 32.28 41.48 -22.98
C ASP A 135 31.48 41.69 -24.28
N GLU A 136 30.21 42.08 -24.12
CA GLU A 136 29.61 43.30 -24.71
C GLU A 136 28.33 43.73 -23.96
#